data_AF-A0A920JFF6-F1
#
_entry.id   AF-A0A920JFF6-F1
#
_cell.length_a   1.000
_cell.length_b   1.000
_cell.length_c   1.000
_cell.angle_alpha   90.00
_cell.angle_beta   90.00
_cell.angle_gamma   90.00
#
_symmetry.space_group_name_H-M   'P 1'
#
loop_
_entity.id
_entity.type
_entity.pdbx_description
1 polymer ?
#
loop_
_entity_poly.entity_id
_entity_poly.type
_entity_poly.pdbx_seq_one_letter_code
_entity_poly.pdbx_strand_id
1 'polypeptide(L)' 'MEDDGYSATRHQREVGAGYFDQVATVISGGTASTLALKGSTEEEQF' A
#
# COMPACT_ATOMS: atom_id res chain seq x y z
N MET A 1 14.10 11.58 11.38
CA MET A 1 12.64 11.37 11.54
C MET A 1 12.25 9.95 11.16
N GLU A 2 12.47 9.50 9.93
CA GLU A 2 12.26 8.07 9.59
C GLU A 2 13.20 7.15 10.36
N ASP A 3 14.48 7.53 10.48
CA ASP A 3 15.46 6.85 11.35
C ASP A 3 15.05 6.84 12.84
N ASP A 4 14.17 7.77 13.23
CA ASP A 4 13.61 7.89 14.58
C ASP A 4 12.23 7.19 14.70
N GLY A 5 11.79 6.47 13.66
CA GLY A 5 10.55 5.68 13.64
C GLY A 5 9.32 6.36 13.04
N TYR A 6 9.45 7.54 12.44
CA TYR A 6 8.34 8.18 11.72
C TYR A 6 8.02 7.44 10.41
N SER A 7 6.80 6.93 10.25
CA SER A 7 6.39 6.14 9.08
C SER A 7 5.52 6.88 8.06
N ALA A 8 4.93 8.01 8.46
CA ALA A 8 3.88 8.66 7.68
C ALA A 8 4.36 9.37 6.40
N THR A 9 5.66 9.37 6.10
CA THR A 9 6.17 9.73 4.76
C THR A 9 5.52 8.87 3.67
N ARG A 10 5.34 7.57 3.95
CA ARG A 10 4.61 6.61 3.10
C ARG A 10 3.14 6.57 3.52
N HIS A 11 2.43 7.63 3.21
CA HIS A 11 1.08 7.86 3.69
C HIS A 11 0.03 6.92 3.08
N GLN A 12 0.20 6.40 1.86
CA GLN A 12 -0.72 5.41 1.29
C GLN A 12 -0.70 4.13 2.13
N ARG A 13 0.50 3.67 2.51
CA ARG A 13 0.66 2.58 3.47
C ARG A 13 0.08 2.96 4.84
N GLU A 14 0.38 4.15 5.35
CA GLU A 14 -0.05 4.62 6.67
C GLU A 14 -1.59 4.61 6.82
N VAL A 15 -2.33 5.02 5.78
CA VAL A 15 -3.80 5.01 5.77
C VAL A 15 -4.39 3.64 5.41
N GLY A 16 -3.56 2.61 5.28
CA GLY A 16 -4.00 1.24 5.12
C GLY A 16 -4.28 0.80 3.68
N ALA A 17 -3.78 1.50 2.64
CA ALA A 17 -3.96 1.06 1.25
C ALA A 17 -3.50 -0.40 1.04
N GLY A 18 -2.36 -0.78 1.65
CA GLY A 18 -1.87 -2.15 1.60
C GLY A 18 -2.74 -3.16 2.35
N TYR A 19 -3.40 -2.76 3.44
CA TYR A 19 -4.35 -3.62 4.14
C TYR A 19 -5.57 -3.91 3.25
N PHE A 20 -6.12 -2.88 2.60
CA PHE A 20 -7.26 -3.06 1.71
C PHE A 20 -6.90 -3.80 0.42
N ASP A 21 -5.67 -3.66 -0.09
CA ASP A 21 -5.17 -4.48 -1.20
C ASP A 21 -5.10 -5.97 -0.83
N GLN A 22 -4.69 -6.31 0.39
CA GLN A 22 -4.72 -7.70 0.86
C GLN A 22 -6.14 -8.25 0.95
N VAL A 23 -7.08 -7.45 1.47
CA VAL A 23 -8.51 -7.81 1.50
C VAL A 23 -9.03 -8.05 0.09
N ALA A 24 -8.75 -7.15 -0.86
CA ALA A 24 -9.14 -7.29 -2.27
C ALA A 24 -8.52 -8.53 -2.94
N THR A 25 -7.26 -8.83 -2.62
CA THR A 25 -6.56 -10.03 -3.10
C THR A 25 -7.23 -11.30 -2.59
N VAL A 26 -7.57 -11.36 -1.30
CA VAL A 26 -8.28 -12.51 -0.70
C VAL A 26 -9.67 -12.70 -1.32
N ILE A 27 -10.44 -11.63 -1.46
CA ILE A 27 -11.81 -11.67 -2.03
C ILE A 27 -11.77 -12.14 -3.49
N SER A 28 -10.80 -11.68 -4.27
CA SER A 28 -10.65 -12.04 -5.68
C SER A 28 -9.99 -13.39 -5.92
N GLY A 29 -9.62 -14.15 -4.88
CA GLY A 29 -8.83 -15.37 -5.04
C GLY A 29 -7.47 -15.13 -5.70
N GLY A 30 -6.88 -13.94 -5.50
CA GLY A 30 -5.60 -13.55 -6.07
C GLY A 30 -5.66 -12.97 -7.50
N THR A 31 -6.85 -12.68 -8.03
CA THR A 31 -7.02 -12.24 -9.43
C THR A 31 -7.29 -10.74 -9.60
N ALA A 32 -7.26 -9.96 -8.49
CA ALA A 32 -7.45 -8.52 -8.52
C ALA A 32 -6.44 -7.82 -9.45
N SER A 33 -6.94 -6.99 -10.37
CA SER A 33 -6.14 -6.20 -11.31
C SER A 33 -6.10 -4.70 -10.97
N THR A 34 -6.86 -4.28 -9.96
CA THR A 34 -7.05 -2.87 -9.57
C THR A 34 -6.57 -2.60 -8.14
N LEU A 35 -5.43 -3.22 -7.75
CA LEU A 35 -4.79 -2.96 -6.46
C LEU A 35 -4.22 -1.53 -6.44
N ALA A 36 -4.24 -0.89 -5.28
CA ALA A 36 -3.94 0.53 -5.12
C ALA A 36 -2.43 0.82 -4.99
N LEU A 37 -1.68 -0.04 -4.29
CA LEU A 37 -0.24 0.19 -4.08
C LEU A 37 0.60 -0.17 -5.30
N LYS A 38 0.17 -1.16 -6.08
CA LYS A 38 0.91 -1.60 -7.27
C LYS A 38 0.86 -0.51 -8.34
N GLY A 39 2.03 0.01 -8.72
CA GLY A 39 2.18 1.10 -9.69
C GLY A 39 1.86 2.48 -9.12
N SER A 40 1.83 2.64 -7.79
CA SER A 40 1.66 3.96 -7.18
C SER A 40 2.97 4.76 -7.18
N THR A 41 2.87 6.09 -7.16
CA THR A 41 4.08 6.93 -7.00
C THR A 41 4.77 6.70 -5.66
N GLU A 42 4.05 6.24 -4.64
CA GLU A 42 4.64 5.84 -3.36
C GLU A 42 5.49 4.57 -3.49
N GLU A 43 5.09 3.58 -4.30
CA GLU A 43 5.90 2.41 -4.61
C GLU A 43 7.16 2.77 -5.43
N GLU A 44 7.03 3.71 -6.37
CA GLU A 44 8.11 4.04 -7.30
C GLU A 44 9.13 5.05 -6.76
N GLN A 45 8.73 5.93 -5.83
CA GLN A 45 9.50 7.14 -5.49
C GLN A 45 9.78 7.29 -3.99
N PHE A 46 9.21 6.44 -3.12
CA PHE A 46 9.29 6.60 -1.66
C PHE A 46 9.64 5.32 -0.90
#